data_AF-U3U200-F1
#
_entry.id   AF-U3U200-F1
#
_cell.length_a   1.000
_cell.length_b   1.000
_cell.length_c   1.000
_cell.angle_alpha   90.00
_cell.angle_beta   90.00
_cell.angle_gamma   90.00
#
_symmetry.space_group_name_H-M   'P 1'
#
loop_
_entity.id
_entity.type
_entity.pdbx_description
1 polymer ?
#
loop_
_entity_poly.entity_id
_entity_poly.type
_entity_poly.pdbx_seq_one_letter_code
_entity_poly.pdbx_strand_id
1 'polypeptide(L)'
;MELNMKKMVNLRMALGLMFVFAVAGCKAPPKMTDDTIVSSTVDGVTLSHRYAVQPPAQFSPVNEAYRALYPASIMTRPSFGGKVVDTLKSGETYTVIS
;
A
#
# COMPACT_ATOMS: atom_id res chain seq x y z
N MET A 1 -22.01 48.47 21.47
CA MET A 1 -22.03 47.27 20.60
C MET A 1 -20.64 46.83 20.13
N GLU A 2 -19.65 47.72 20.01
CA GLU A 2 -18.30 47.39 19.51
C GLU A 2 -17.48 46.39 20.35
N LEU A 3 -17.63 46.37 21.68
CA LEU A 3 -16.84 45.50 22.56
C LEU A 3 -17.12 44.00 22.33
N ASN A 4 -18.38 43.65 22.06
CA ASN A 4 -18.80 42.28 21.77
C ASN A 4 -18.35 41.82 20.38
N MET A 5 -18.25 42.75 19.41
CA MET A 5 -17.76 42.47 18.07
C MET A 5 -16.27 42.11 18.08
N LYS A 6 -15.44 42.84 18.84
CA LYS A 6 -14.00 42.54 19.01
C LYS A 6 -13.74 41.19 19.68
N LYS A 7 -14.55 40.82 20.69
CA LYS A 7 -14.41 39.53 21.40
C LYS A 7 -14.77 38.35 20.48
N MET A 8 -15.79 38.52 19.63
CA MET A 8 -16.18 37.53 18.64
C MET A 8 -15.15 37.39 17.50
N VAL A 9 -14.57 38.49 17.02
CA VAL A 9 -13.50 38.49 16.01
C VAL A 9 -12.24 37.80 16.54
N ASN A 10 -11.82 38.09 17.77
CA ASN A 10 -10.66 37.44 18.39
C ASN A 10 -10.86 35.94 18.62
N LEU A 11 -12.07 35.51 19.01
CA LEU A 11 -12.38 34.09 19.19
C LEU A 11 -12.37 33.33 17.86
N ARG A 12 -12.91 33.94 16.79
CA ARG A 12 -12.87 33.36 15.43
C ARG A 12 -11.45 33.24 14.88
N MET A 13 -10.61 34.25 15.13
CA MET A 13 -9.19 34.21 14.75
C MET A 13 -8.42 33.15 15.55
N ALA A 14 -8.66 33.04 16.85
CA ALA A 14 -8.03 32.02 17.69
C ALA A 14 -8.43 30.59 17.27
N LEU A 15 -9.70 30.37 16.93
CA LEU A 15 -10.20 29.08 16.45
C LEU A 15 -9.60 28.71 15.07
N GLY A 16 -9.47 29.70 14.18
CA GLY A 16 -8.82 29.51 12.88
C GLY A 16 -7.34 29.15 13.01
N LEU A 17 -6.60 29.83 13.89
CA LEU A 17 -5.21 29.51 14.21
C LEU A 17 -5.05 28.10 14.78
N MET A 18 -5.93 27.71 15.73
CA MET A 18 -5.93 26.36 16.31
C MET A 18 -6.16 25.27 15.27
N PHE A 19 -7.06 25.52 14.30
CA PHE A 19 -7.30 24.60 13.21
C PHE A 19 -6.07 24.44 12.31
N VAL A 20 -5.43 25.55 11.90
CA VAL A 20 -4.21 25.52 11.07
C VAL A 20 -3.08 24.74 11.74
N PHE A 21 -2.84 24.95 13.04
CA PHE A 21 -1.84 24.19 13.79
C PHE A 21 -2.20 22.70 13.93
N ALA A 22 -3.48 22.35 13.99
CA ALA A 22 -3.92 20.95 14.03
C ALA A 22 -3.68 20.23 12.68
N VAL A 23 -3.90 20.90 11.54
CA VAL A 23 -3.71 20.25 10.21
C VAL A 23 -2.27 20.28 9.71
N ALA A 24 -1.45 21.26 10.14
CA ALA A 24 -0.05 21.36 9.73
C ALA A 24 0.83 20.18 10.22
N GLY A 25 0.38 19.45 11.24
CA GLY A 25 1.05 18.24 11.73
C GLY A 25 0.80 16.99 10.87
N CYS A 26 -0.18 17.01 9.97
CA CYS A 26 -0.48 15.86 9.12
C CYS A 26 0.55 15.77 7.98
N LYS A 27 1.71 15.16 8.27
CA LYS A 27 2.65 14.79 7.22
C LYS A 27 1.94 13.85 6.24
N ALA A 28 1.97 14.20 4.96
CA ALA A 28 1.46 13.33 3.92
C ALA A 28 2.15 11.96 4.05
N PRO A 29 1.40 10.85 3.98
CA PRO A 29 1.99 9.52 4.04
C PRO A 29 3.06 9.40 2.96
N PRO A 30 4.16 8.67 3.24
CA PRO A 30 5.24 8.52 2.28
C PRO A 30 4.67 7.98 0.95
N LYS A 31 5.14 8.56 -0.15
CA LYS A 31 4.73 8.11 -1.48
C LYS A 31 5.18 6.67 -1.67
N MET A 32 4.23 5.75 -1.74
CA MET A 32 4.53 4.35 -2.00
C MET A 32 5.08 4.19 -3.41
N THR A 33 6.15 3.40 -3.54
CA THR A 33 6.82 3.04 -4.79
C THR A 33 6.54 1.58 -5.13
N ASP A 34 6.81 1.18 -6.38
CA ASP A 34 6.60 -0.20 -6.84
C ASP A 34 7.37 -1.24 -5.98
N ASP A 35 8.47 -0.82 -5.35
CA ASP A 35 9.33 -1.66 -4.50
C ASP A 35 8.94 -1.65 -3.01
N THR A 36 7.98 -0.80 -2.62
CA THR A 36 7.53 -0.72 -1.23
C THR A 36 6.89 -2.05 -0.82
N ILE A 37 7.38 -2.67 0.26
CA ILE A 37 6.78 -3.90 0.79
C ILE A 37 5.59 -3.54 1.67
N VAL A 38 4.45 -4.13 1.37
CA VAL A 38 3.20 -3.96 2.11
C VAL A 38 2.69 -5.32 2.56
N SER A 39 1.90 -5.33 3.64
CA SER A 39 1.26 -6.53 4.15
C SER A 39 -0.25 -6.42 3.95
N SER A 40 -0.82 -7.40 3.26
CA SER A 40 -2.26 -7.50 3.01
C SER A 40 -2.78 -8.78 3.65
N THR A 41 -3.93 -8.71 4.33
CA THR A 41 -4.57 -9.90 4.89
C THR A 41 -5.69 -10.33 3.96
N VAL A 42 -5.60 -11.56 3.44
CA VAL A 42 -6.59 -12.19 2.56
C VAL A 42 -6.98 -13.51 3.21
N ASP A 43 -8.27 -13.73 3.44
CA ASP A 43 -8.81 -14.95 4.06
C ASP A 43 -8.09 -15.37 5.37
N GLY A 44 -7.66 -14.38 6.17
CA GLY A 44 -6.97 -14.61 7.44
C GLY A 44 -5.47 -14.90 7.33
N VAL A 45 -4.91 -14.95 6.12
CA VAL A 45 -3.46 -15.08 5.88
C VAL A 45 -2.84 -13.72 5.56
N THR A 46 -1.77 -13.36 6.27
CA THR A 46 -1.02 -12.14 6.01
C THR A 46 0.06 -12.39 4.94
N LEU A 47 -0.11 -11.74 3.79
CA LEU A 47 0.81 -11.79 2.65
C LEU A 47 1.70 -10.55 2.65
N SER A 48 3.02 -10.75 2.62
CA SER A 48 3.99 -9.69 2.41
C SER A 48 4.37 -9.61 0.94
N HIS A 49 4.05 -8.51 0.28
CA HIS A 49 4.26 -8.35 -1.16
C HIS A 49 4.64 -6.92 -1.53
N ARG A 50 5.20 -6.76 -2.74
CA ARG A 50 5.43 -5.44 -3.32
C ARG A 50 4.12 -4.71 -3.56
N TYR A 51 4.10 -3.41 -3.30
CA TYR A 51 2.95 -2.53 -3.52
C TYR A 51 2.46 -2.55 -4.98
N ALA A 52 3.37 -2.77 -5.93
CA ALA A 52 3.01 -2.92 -7.34
C ALA A 52 2.17 -4.18 -7.65
N VAL A 53 2.25 -5.21 -6.79
CA VAL A 53 1.51 -6.46 -6.93
C VAL A 53 0.17 -6.31 -6.21
N GLN A 54 -0.92 -6.56 -6.93
CA GLN A 54 -2.24 -6.54 -6.32
C GLN A 54 -2.48 -7.88 -5.60
N PRO A 55 -2.87 -7.87 -4.31
CA PRO A 55 -3.21 -9.10 -3.61
C PRO A 55 -4.45 -9.75 -4.26
N PRO A 56 -4.55 -11.09 -4.25
CA PRO A 56 -5.70 -11.78 -4.80
C PRO A 56 -6.95 -11.52 -3.93
N ALA A 57 -8.13 -11.66 -4.53
CA ALA A 57 -9.41 -11.46 -3.82
C ALA A 57 -9.70 -12.60 -2.82
N GLN A 58 -9.19 -13.79 -3.11
CA GLN A 58 -9.29 -15.00 -2.30
C GLN A 58 -7.92 -15.66 -2.30
N PHE A 59 -7.57 -16.30 -1.19
CA PHE A 59 -6.27 -16.93 -1.00
C PHE A 59 -6.46 -18.28 -0.32
N SER A 60 -5.95 -19.34 -0.94
CA SER A 60 -5.95 -20.70 -0.41
C SER A 60 -4.53 -21.23 -0.45
N PRO A 61 -3.79 -21.23 0.67
CA PRO A 61 -2.38 -21.58 0.65
C PRO A 61 -2.15 -23.01 0.14
N VAL A 62 -1.45 -23.13 -0.98
CA VAL A 62 -0.98 -24.41 -1.51
C VAL A 62 0.27 -24.87 -0.76
N ASN A 63 1.22 -23.94 -0.50
CA ASN A 63 2.48 -24.22 0.23
C ASN A 63 3.28 -25.38 -0.36
N GLU A 64 3.27 -25.50 -1.69
CA GLU A 64 4.01 -26.55 -2.39
C GLU A 64 5.29 -26.01 -3.03
N ALA A 65 6.29 -26.88 -3.08
CA ALA A 65 7.50 -26.63 -3.83
C ALA A 65 7.23 -26.78 -5.32
N TYR A 66 7.40 -25.70 -6.08
CA TYR A 66 7.32 -25.68 -7.53
C TYR A 66 8.71 -25.51 -8.12
N ARG A 67 9.14 -26.48 -8.93
CA ARG A 67 10.39 -26.36 -9.69
C ARG A 67 10.10 -25.73 -11.04
N ALA A 68 10.69 -24.57 -11.29
CA ALA A 68 10.52 -23.89 -12.58
C ALA A 68 11.19 -24.70 -13.69
N LEU A 69 10.40 -25.22 -14.62
CA LEU A 69 10.90 -26.00 -15.75
C LEU A 69 11.56 -25.11 -16.80
N TYR A 70 11.08 -23.88 -16.94
CA TYR A 70 11.52 -22.90 -17.92
C TYR A 70 11.55 -21.50 -17.30
N PRO A 71 12.35 -20.57 -17.86
CA PRO A 71 12.31 -19.18 -17.43
C PRO A 71 10.94 -18.56 -17.71
N ALA A 72 10.39 -17.82 -16.75
CA ALA A 72 9.11 -17.15 -16.91
C ALA A 72 9.09 -15.82 -16.17
N SER A 73 8.43 -14.81 -16.72
CA SER A 73 8.30 -13.50 -16.09
C SER A 73 7.22 -13.52 -15.02
N ILE A 74 7.58 -13.10 -13.80
CA ILE A 74 6.63 -12.80 -12.72
C ILE A 74 6.07 -11.41 -12.96
N MET A 75 4.75 -11.30 -13.01
CA MET A 75 4.05 -10.08 -13.37
C MET A 75 3.33 -9.46 -12.17
N THR A 76 3.20 -8.15 -12.17
CA THR A 76 2.44 -7.39 -11.15
C THR A 76 0.96 -7.74 -11.10
N ARG A 77 0.37 -8.16 -12.22
CA ARG A 77 -1.05 -8.51 -12.36
C ARG A 77 -1.25 -9.63 -13.39
N PRO A 78 -2.31 -10.45 -13.27
CA PRO A 78 -2.63 -11.50 -14.23
C PRO A 78 -3.29 -10.91 -15.50
N SER A 79 -2.50 -10.22 -16.33
CA SER A 79 -2.90 -9.74 -17.66
C SER A 79 -1.67 -9.33 -18.49
N PHE A 80 -1.84 -9.17 -19.80
CA PHE A 80 -0.77 -8.69 -20.70
C PHE A 80 -0.31 -7.25 -20.44
N GLY A 81 -1.03 -6.47 -19.63
CA GLY A 81 -0.68 -5.09 -19.28
C GLY A 81 0.17 -4.94 -18.01
N GLY A 82 0.53 -6.04 -17.35
CA GLY A 82 1.36 -6.01 -16.13
C GLY A 82 2.82 -5.64 -16.43
N LYS A 83 3.50 -5.05 -15.44
CA LYS A 83 4.96 -4.93 -15.43
C LYS A 83 5.61 -6.21 -14.92
N VAL A 84 6.79 -6.54 -15.45
CA VAL A 84 7.65 -7.60 -14.93
C VAL A 84 8.23 -7.17 -13.58
N VAL A 85 8.06 -8.01 -12.57
CA VAL A 85 8.59 -7.83 -11.21
C VAL A 85 9.90 -8.58 -11.04
N ASP A 86 9.94 -9.81 -11.54
CA ASP A 86 11.09 -10.71 -11.48
C ASP A 86 10.95 -11.81 -12.54
N THR A 87 11.89 -12.73 -12.60
CA THR A 87 11.91 -13.88 -13.51
C THR A 87 12.21 -15.16 -12.75
N LEU A 88 11.40 -16.19 -12.99
CA LEU A 88 11.73 -17.56 -12.59
C LEU A 88 12.95 -18.03 -13.38
N LYS A 89 13.88 -18.68 -12.69
CA LYS A 89 15.06 -19.31 -13.28
C LYS A 89 14.80 -20.79 -13.50
N SER A 90 15.18 -21.29 -14.66
CA SER A 90 15.03 -22.71 -14.98
C SER A 90 15.83 -23.56 -13.99
N GLY A 91 15.16 -24.57 -13.43
CA GLY A 91 15.70 -25.52 -12.48
C GLY A 91 15.67 -25.07 -11.01
N GLU A 92 15.34 -23.81 -10.73
CA GLU A 92 15.19 -23.29 -9.37
C GLU A 92 13.84 -23.71 -8.75
N THR A 93 13.80 -23.86 -7.43
CA THR A 93 12.59 -24.27 -6.69
C THR A 93 12.05 -23.09 -5.92
N TYR A 94 10.75 -22.82 -6.09
CA TYR A 94 10.02 -21.73 -5.47
C TYR A 94 8.87 -22.28 -4.63
N THR A 95 8.47 -21.57 -3.58
CA THR A 95 7.26 -21.92 -2.83
C THR A 95 6.08 -21.20 -3.46
N VAL A 96 5.08 -21.96 -3.92
CA VAL A 96 3.86 -21.38 -4.46
C VAL A 96 2.87 -21.13 -3.34
N ILE A 97 2.39 -19.89 -3.31
CA ILE A 97 1.30 -19.42 -2.47
C ILE A 97 0.19 -18.99 -3.44
N SER A 98 -1.01 -19.56 -3.33
CA SER A 98 -2.13 -19.28 -4.24
C SER A 98 -3.29 -18.59 -3.55
#